data_AF-A0A852ZMK7-F1
#
_entry.id   AF-A0A852ZMK7-F1
#
_cell.length_a   1.000
_cell.length_b   1.000
_cell.length_c   1.000
_cell.angle_alpha   90.00
_cell.angle_beta   90.00
_cell.angle_gamma   90.00
#
_symmetry.space_group_name_H-M   'P 1'
#
loop_
_entity.id
_entity.type
_entity.pdbx_description
1 polymer ?
#
loop_
_entity_poly.entity_id
_entity_poly.type
_entity_poly.pdbx_seq_one_letter_code
_entity_poly.pdbx_strand_id
1 'polypeptide(L)'
;MRLSILDHGHRRRVKIFLTLTSVTSRVDSPDIVKMLLYRPGFLTRPLLELTADAMRGPSYWTAGEREYLAMCTAQLHRCPFCIDSHAELTRIAGNGEIDPDDPASARPQLRAVREFLDLISDTPDGVNTAAVAGLPDLTDLPDGAVLEALRVNLVWNIVNRLANAFGFDLREGQLHSGTRALHRFGYRFPSFLLADGPVTDLGDDVANLRHAVLDAPATTEPALRAAAATGELVPEPWQPYAQAVRDASYRITGADIDRLIAAGCSQDQIFEVTVAAALGAALRGFDAGRKALEQKTIR
;
A
#
# COMPACT_ATOMS: atom_id res chain seq x y z
N MET A 1 -15.11 -4.06 -16.13
CA MET A 1 -14.99 -2.62 -15.77
C MET A 1 -14.20 -2.51 -14.47
N ARG A 2 -13.47 -1.41 -14.18
CA ARG A 2 -13.04 -1.15 -12.79
C ARG A 2 -14.22 -0.62 -11.96
N LEU A 3 -14.09 -0.52 -10.64
CA LEU A 3 -15.14 0.05 -9.78
C LEU A 3 -15.48 1.49 -10.19
N SER A 4 -16.67 1.71 -10.77
CA SER A 4 -17.12 3.02 -11.23
C SER A 4 -17.35 4.01 -10.08
N ILE A 5 -17.58 3.52 -8.86
CA ILE A 5 -17.63 4.36 -7.66
C ILE A 5 -16.33 5.12 -7.40
N LEU A 6 -15.18 4.59 -7.84
CA LEU A 6 -13.90 5.29 -7.70
C LEU A 6 -13.78 6.46 -8.66
N ASP A 7 -14.60 6.52 -9.72
CA ASP A 7 -14.65 7.67 -10.62
C ASP A 7 -15.79 8.63 -10.24
N HIS A 8 -16.91 8.12 -9.70
CA HIS A 8 -18.17 8.90 -9.63
C HIS A 8 -18.80 8.97 -8.23
N GLY A 9 -18.41 8.10 -7.31
CA GLY A 9 -19.00 7.97 -5.98
C GLY A 9 -18.47 8.98 -4.95
N HIS A 10 -17.66 9.94 -5.37
CA HIS A 10 -17.05 10.93 -4.49
C HIS A 10 -18.04 11.92 -3.86
N ARG A 11 -17.72 12.35 -2.64
CA ARG A 11 -18.40 13.44 -1.93
C ARG A 11 -18.24 14.77 -2.69
N ARG A 12 -19.21 15.69 -2.56
CA ARG A 12 -19.24 16.95 -3.33
C ARG A 12 -17.93 17.76 -3.25
N ARG A 13 -17.35 17.92 -2.05
CA ARG A 13 -16.08 18.64 -1.87
C ARG A 13 -14.90 17.99 -2.61
N VAL A 14 -14.86 16.66 -2.65
CA VAL A 14 -13.85 15.89 -3.38
C VAL A 14 -14.04 16.06 -4.88
N LYS A 15 -15.28 15.97 -5.38
CA LYS A 15 -15.60 16.21 -6.80
C LYS A 15 -15.09 17.59 -7.26
N ILE A 16 -15.38 18.64 -6.48
CA ILE A 16 -14.91 20.01 -6.76
C ILE A 16 -13.38 20.05 -6.81
N PHE A 17 -12.70 19.44 -5.84
CA PHE A 17 -11.24 19.39 -5.79
C PHE A 17 -10.62 18.66 -6.99
N LEU A 18 -11.14 17.48 -7.33
CA LEU A 18 -10.66 16.69 -8.47
C LEU A 18 -10.83 17.46 -9.79
N THR A 19 -11.99 18.08 -10.01
CA THR A 19 -12.24 18.91 -11.19
C THR A 19 -11.33 20.13 -11.25
N LEU A 20 -11.17 20.86 -10.14
CA LEU A 20 -10.33 22.07 -10.13
C LEU A 20 -8.87 21.74 -10.41
N THR A 21 -8.35 20.67 -9.78
CA THR A 21 -6.96 20.25 -9.96
C THR A 21 -6.70 19.74 -11.37
N SER A 22 -7.61 18.95 -11.96
CA SER A 22 -7.46 18.45 -13.33
C SER A 22 -7.53 19.56 -14.37
N VAL A 23 -8.42 20.54 -14.20
CA VAL A 23 -8.50 21.71 -15.10
C VAL A 23 -7.23 22.56 -15.02
N THR A 24 -6.68 22.75 -13.82
CA THR A 24 -5.48 23.58 -13.61
C THR A 24 -4.22 22.89 -14.14
N SER A 25 -4.07 21.59 -13.91
CA SER A 25 -2.92 20.80 -14.39
C SER A 25 -3.03 20.41 -15.86
N ARG A 26 -4.25 20.44 -16.43
CA ARG A 26 -4.61 19.84 -17.74
C ARG A 26 -4.32 18.34 -17.81
N VAL A 27 -4.31 17.68 -16.66
CA VAL A 27 -4.05 16.24 -16.51
C VAL A 27 -5.14 15.65 -15.65
N ASP A 28 -5.73 14.54 -16.08
CA ASP A 28 -6.75 13.84 -15.30
C ASP A 28 -6.24 13.46 -13.92
N SER A 29 -7.14 13.43 -12.93
CA SER A 29 -6.76 13.02 -11.58
C SER A 29 -6.23 11.57 -11.60
N PRO A 30 -5.04 11.31 -11.03
CA PRO A 30 -4.49 9.96 -10.94
C PRO A 30 -5.43 9.02 -10.17
N ASP A 31 -5.42 7.75 -10.54
CA ASP A 31 -6.33 6.76 -9.95
C ASP A 31 -6.08 6.53 -8.46
N ILE A 32 -4.82 6.64 -8.02
CA ILE A 32 -4.46 6.65 -6.60
C ILE A 32 -5.13 7.80 -5.84
N VAL A 33 -5.20 9.01 -6.43
CA VAL A 33 -5.84 10.16 -5.79
C VAL A 33 -7.34 9.93 -5.67
N LYS A 34 -7.97 9.39 -6.72
CA LYS A 34 -9.38 9.02 -6.69
C LYS A 34 -9.66 7.98 -5.61
N MET A 35 -8.89 6.89 -5.54
CA MET A 35 -9.04 5.86 -4.51
C MET A 35 -8.88 6.42 -3.10
N LEU A 36 -7.83 7.23 -2.86
CA LEU A 36 -7.56 7.83 -1.55
C LEU A 36 -8.68 8.80 -1.12
N LEU A 37 -9.40 9.45 -2.04
CA LEU A 37 -10.43 10.41 -1.65
C LEU A 37 -11.85 9.82 -1.59
N TYR A 38 -12.02 8.54 -1.93
CA TYR A 38 -13.33 7.88 -1.96
C TYR A 38 -13.96 7.77 -0.56
N ARG A 39 -13.29 7.05 0.35
CA ARG A 39 -13.74 6.83 1.73
C ARG A 39 -12.61 7.01 2.73
N PRO A 40 -12.18 8.26 2.97
CA PRO A 40 -10.94 8.48 3.67
C PRO A 40 -10.95 8.14 5.16
N GLY A 41 -12.13 8.02 5.78
CA GLY A 41 -12.24 7.55 7.17
C GLY A 41 -12.02 6.05 7.31
N PHE A 42 -12.29 5.28 6.25
CA PHE A 42 -12.15 3.82 6.25
C PHE A 42 -10.70 3.37 5.98
N LEU A 43 -10.00 4.06 5.07
CA LEU A 43 -8.65 3.66 4.63
C LEU A 43 -7.64 4.80 4.72
N THR A 44 -7.97 5.94 4.11
CA THR A 44 -6.95 6.89 3.67
C THR A 44 -6.27 7.62 4.80
N ARG A 45 -7.00 8.09 5.81
CA ARG A 45 -6.39 8.83 6.92
C ARG A 45 -5.30 8.02 7.61
N PRO A 46 -5.59 6.82 8.16
CA PRO A 46 -4.54 6.03 8.82
C PRO A 46 -3.46 5.55 7.84
N LEU A 47 -3.82 5.24 6.59
CA LEU A 47 -2.83 4.85 5.57
C LEU A 47 -1.85 6.00 5.28
N LEU A 48 -2.33 7.23 5.14
CA LEU A 48 -1.48 8.39 4.82
C LEU A 48 -0.66 8.88 6.01
N GLU A 49 -1.15 8.73 7.23
CA GLU A 49 -0.36 8.97 8.45
C GLU A 49 0.86 8.04 8.47
N LEU A 50 0.63 6.73 8.30
CA LEU A 50 1.70 5.73 8.15
C LEU A 50 2.62 6.03 6.95
N THR A 51 2.05 6.39 5.79
CA THR A 51 2.83 6.61 4.55
C THR A 51 3.72 7.85 4.66
N ALA A 52 3.20 8.95 5.21
CA ALA A 52 3.96 10.19 5.34
C ALA A 52 5.13 10.03 6.31
N ASP A 53 4.95 9.31 7.42
CA ASP A 53 6.04 8.96 8.35
C ASP A 53 7.05 8.02 7.66
N ALA A 54 6.58 6.90 7.11
CA ALA A 54 7.44 5.91 6.48
C ALA A 54 8.30 6.50 5.36
N MET A 55 7.72 7.35 4.49
CA MET A 55 8.39 7.87 3.30
C MET A 55 9.12 9.21 3.48
N ARG A 56 8.73 10.03 4.47
CA ARG A 56 9.29 11.38 4.65
C ARG A 56 9.68 11.73 6.08
N GLY A 57 9.36 10.89 7.06
CA GLY A 57 9.83 11.01 8.43
C GLY A 57 11.35 10.77 8.56
N PRO A 58 11.93 11.08 9.73
CA PRO A 58 13.30 10.71 10.08
C PRO A 58 13.52 9.22 9.88
N SER A 59 14.62 8.83 9.23
CA SER A 59 14.91 7.43 8.93
C SER A 59 16.41 7.24 8.69
N TYR A 60 16.88 6.01 8.94
CA TYR A 60 18.18 5.51 8.48
C TYR A 60 18.28 5.50 6.95
N TRP A 61 17.15 5.32 6.26
CA TRP A 61 17.08 5.28 4.81
C TRP A 61 16.81 6.66 4.25
N THR A 62 17.51 7.01 3.18
CA THR A 62 17.26 8.27 2.48
C THR A 62 15.86 8.28 1.85
N ALA A 63 15.41 9.44 1.37
CA ALA A 63 14.16 9.50 0.61
C ALA A 63 14.26 8.64 -0.67
N GLY A 64 15.37 8.70 -1.40
CA GLY A 64 15.60 7.89 -2.61
C GLY A 64 15.59 6.39 -2.32
N GLU A 65 16.26 5.94 -1.25
CA GLU A 65 16.29 4.54 -0.86
C GLU A 65 14.89 4.00 -0.52
N ARG A 66 14.05 4.80 0.14
CA ARG A 66 12.67 4.41 0.46
C ARG A 66 11.80 4.30 -0.79
N GLU A 67 11.95 5.21 -1.75
CA GLU A 67 11.27 5.12 -3.06
C GLU A 67 11.76 3.89 -3.85
N TYR A 68 13.05 3.57 -3.77
CA TYR A 68 13.61 2.37 -4.40
C TYR A 68 13.04 1.08 -3.78
N LEU A 69 12.93 1.00 -2.44
CA LEU A 69 12.27 -0.12 -1.77
C LEU A 69 10.80 -0.24 -2.19
N ALA A 70 10.08 0.88 -2.29
CA ALA A 70 8.70 0.91 -2.80
C ALA A 70 8.59 0.36 -4.23
N MET A 71 9.51 0.76 -5.11
CA MET A 71 9.63 0.25 -6.47
C MET A 71 9.88 -1.26 -6.50
N CYS A 72 10.80 -1.77 -5.67
CA CYS A 72 11.07 -3.21 -5.57
C CYS A 72 9.84 -3.99 -5.10
N THR A 73 9.12 -3.50 -4.09
CA THR A 73 7.83 -4.09 -3.67
C THR A 73 6.81 -4.06 -4.82
N ALA A 74 6.80 -3.03 -5.66
CA ALA A 74 5.93 -2.94 -6.84
C ALA A 74 6.30 -3.93 -7.96
N GLN A 75 7.59 -4.20 -8.15
CA GLN A 75 8.07 -5.24 -9.06
C GLN A 75 7.59 -6.63 -8.61
N LEU A 76 7.68 -6.93 -7.31
CA LEU A 76 7.19 -8.19 -6.74
C LEU A 76 5.69 -8.40 -7.03
N HIS A 77 4.89 -7.36 -6.82
CA HIS A 77 3.44 -7.38 -7.07
C HIS A 77 3.04 -7.16 -8.54
N ARG A 78 4.02 -6.97 -9.43
CA ARG A 78 3.80 -6.69 -10.86
C ARG A 78 2.81 -5.54 -11.08
N CYS A 79 3.05 -4.41 -10.39
CA CYS A 79 2.19 -3.22 -10.45
C CYS A 79 2.85 -2.11 -11.30
N PRO A 80 2.54 -1.97 -12.61
CA PRO A 80 3.23 -1.03 -13.50
C PRO A 80 3.10 0.43 -13.04
N PHE A 81 1.90 0.82 -12.59
CA PHE A 81 1.64 2.16 -12.06
C PHE A 81 2.64 2.56 -10.96
N CYS A 82 2.87 1.65 -10.01
CA CYS A 82 3.78 1.89 -8.90
C CYS A 82 5.26 1.73 -9.30
N ILE A 83 5.59 0.77 -10.18
CA ILE A 83 6.95 0.61 -10.70
C ILE A 83 7.43 1.92 -11.35
N ASP A 84 6.66 2.45 -12.31
CA ASP A 84 7.05 3.64 -13.05
C ASP A 84 7.07 4.89 -12.16
N SER A 85 6.07 5.03 -11.28
CA SER A 85 5.98 6.18 -10.36
C SER A 85 7.14 6.20 -9.35
N HIS A 86 7.51 5.06 -8.78
CA HIS A 86 8.59 4.98 -7.80
C HIS A 86 9.97 5.00 -8.43
N ALA A 87 10.15 4.48 -9.64
CA ALA A 87 11.39 4.68 -10.39
C ALA A 87 11.64 6.18 -10.59
N GLU A 88 10.64 6.93 -11.04
CA GLU A 88 10.76 8.39 -11.19
C GLU A 88 10.97 9.12 -9.86
N LEU A 89 10.26 8.72 -8.79
CA LEU A 89 10.48 9.32 -7.46
C LEU A 89 11.88 9.00 -6.91
N THR A 90 12.43 7.83 -7.21
CA THR A 90 13.81 7.48 -6.85
C THR A 90 14.80 8.43 -7.52
N ARG A 91 14.61 8.75 -8.81
CA ARG A 91 15.45 9.73 -9.51
C ARG A 91 15.32 11.14 -8.94
N ILE A 92 14.11 11.57 -8.61
CA ILE A 92 13.84 12.90 -8.05
C ILE A 92 14.40 13.04 -6.62
N ALA A 93 14.20 12.02 -5.77
CA ALA A 93 14.50 12.09 -4.34
C ALA A 93 15.91 11.63 -3.97
N GLY A 94 16.51 10.74 -4.77
CA GLY A 94 17.79 10.10 -4.46
C GLY A 94 19.02 10.95 -4.76
N ASN A 95 18.89 12.11 -5.42
CA ASN A 95 20.03 12.98 -5.77
C ASN A 95 21.22 12.24 -6.44
N GLY A 96 20.94 11.14 -7.14
CA GLY A 96 21.94 10.29 -7.80
C GLY A 96 22.63 9.23 -6.93
N GLU A 97 22.23 9.07 -5.65
CA GLU A 97 22.83 8.07 -4.74
C GLU A 97 22.36 6.63 -5.04
N ILE A 98 21.22 6.49 -5.71
CA ILE A 98 20.63 5.23 -6.12
C ILE A 98 19.98 5.39 -7.50
N ASP A 99 20.22 4.43 -8.37
CA ASP A 99 19.67 4.37 -9.71
C ASP A 99 18.57 3.29 -9.74
N PRO A 100 17.31 3.63 -10.05
CA PRO A 100 16.23 2.64 -10.13
C PRO A 100 16.44 1.60 -11.24
N ASP A 101 17.26 1.91 -12.25
CA ASP A 101 17.51 1.03 -13.39
C ASP A 101 18.77 0.15 -13.20
N ASP A 102 19.58 0.41 -12.17
CA ASP A 102 20.76 -0.38 -11.81
C ASP A 102 20.69 -0.88 -10.35
N PRO A 103 20.27 -2.14 -10.13
CA PRO A 103 20.25 -2.73 -8.79
C PRO A 103 21.61 -2.79 -8.08
N ALA A 104 22.73 -2.71 -8.83
CA ALA A 104 24.06 -2.69 -8.23
C ALA A 104 24.38 -1.36 -7.55
N SER A 105 23.66 -0.28 -7.88
CA SER A 105 23.79 1.03 -7.24
C SER A 105 23.36 1.03 -5.77
N ALA A 106 22.45 0.13 -5.38
CA ALA A 106 21.99 -0.01 -4.00
C ALA A 106 23.13 -0.49 -3.09
N ARG A 107 23.43 0.24 -2.01
CA ARG A 107 24.47 -0.15 -1.04
C ARG A 107 24.15 -1.49 -0.34
N PRO A 108 25.15 -2.20 0.24
CA PRO A 108 24.96 -3.53 0.84
C PRO A 108 23.80 -3.61 1.84
N GLN A 109 23.67 -2.60 2.70
CA GLN A 109 22.60 -2.51 3.70
C GLN A 109 21.20 -2.51 3.07
N LEU A 110 21.03 -1.77 1.98
CA LEU A 110 19.75 -1.67 1.29
C LEU A 110 19.40 -2.99 0.58
N ARG A 111 20.41 -3.67 0.02
CA ARG A 111 20.23 -4.99 -0.59
C ARG A 111 19.83 -6.04 0.45
N ALA A 112 20.49 -6.03 1.61
CA ALA A 112 20.18 -6.94 2.72
C ALA A 112 18.75 -6.76 3.25
N VAL A 113 18.31 -5.51 3.47
CA VAL A 113 16.94 -5.28 3.91
C VAL A 113 15.93 -5.60 2.81
N ARG A 114 16.24 -5.33 1.53
CA ARG A 114 15.38 -5.72 0.40
C ARG A 114 15.18 -7.23 0.33
N GLU A 115 16.25 -8.02 0.46
CA GLU A 115 16.16 -9.48 0.47
C GLU A 115 15.27 -9.99 1.60
N PHE A 116 15.37 -9.39 2.79
CA PHE A 116 14.47 -9.67 3.89
C PHE A 116 13.01 -9.31 3.58
N LEU A 117 12.76 -8.15 2.97
CA LEU A 117 11.41 -7.71 2.58
C LEU A 117 10.79 -8.61 1.51
N ASP A 118 11.58 -9.11 0.55
CA ASP A 118 11.14 -10.08 -0.46
C ASP A 118 10.73 -11.40 0.23
N LEU A 119 11.58 -11.92 1.12
CA LEU A 119 11.33 -13.15 1.87
C LEU A 119 10.00 -13.12 2.65
N ILE A 120 9.77 -12.06 3.44
CA ILE A 120 8.54 -11.95 4.26
C ILE A 120 7.30 -11.67 3.40
N SER A 121 7.47 -11.13 2.19
CA SER A 121 6.36 -10.84 1.28
C SER A 121 5.92 -12.09 0.52
N ASP A 122 6.85 -12.98 0.18
CA ASP A 122 6.57 -14.23 -0.55
C ASP A 122 6.19 -15.39 0.36
N THR A 123 6.84 -15.51 1.52
CA THR A 123 6.69 -16.68 2.41
C THR A 123 6.51 -16.29 3.88
N PRO A 124 5.51 -15.46 4.22
CA PRO A 124 5.34 -14.92 5.58
C PRO A 124 5.27 -15.99 6.67
N ASP A 125 4.62 -17.13 6.40
CA ASP A 125 4.46 -18.22 7.37
C ASP A 125 5.74 -19.07 7.55
N GLY A 126 6.68 -18.95 6.61
CA GLY A 126 7.98 -19.64 6.65
C GLY A 126 9.08 -18.86 7.36
N VAL A 127 8.85 -17.58 7.69
CA VAL A 127 9.84 -16.71 8.32
C VAL A 127 10.05 -17.15 9.76
N ASN A 128 11.23 -17.70 10.04
CA ASN A 128 11.65 -18.10 11.37
C ASN A 128 13.05 -17.56 11.69
N THR A 129 13.52 -17.78 12.91
CA THR A 129 14.85 -17.33 13.35
C THR A 129 16.00 -17.85 12.48
N ALA A 130 15.87 -19.03 11.87
CA ALA A 130 16.89 -19.59 10.98
C ALA A 130 16.92 -18.88 9.62
N ALA A 131 15.75 -18.53 9.08
CA ALA A 131 15.63 -17.78 7.84
C ALA A 131 16.27 -16.38 7.97
N VAL A 132 16.05 -15.71 9.12
CA VAL A 132 16.65 -14.41 9.41
C VAL A 132 18.16 -14.52 9.71
N ALA A 133 18.59 -15.59 10.40
CA ALA A 133 20.02 -15.86 10.61
C ALA A 133 20.78 -16.17 9.30
N GLY A 134 20.07 -16.58 8.25
CA GLY A 134 20.62 -16.75 6.91
C GLY A 134 20.93 -15.43 6.17
N LEU A 135 20.56 -14.28 6.75
CA LEU A 135 20.81 -12.94 6.21
C LEU A 135 21.85 -12.21 7.08
N PRO A 136 23.15 -12.56 6.97
CA PRO A 136 24.18 -12.04 7.86
C PRO A 136 24.26 -10.51 7.82
N ASP A 137 24.15 -9.89 6.65
CA ASP A 137 24.20 -8.43 6.50
C ASP A 137 22.97 -7.71 7.12
N LEU A 138 21.87 -8.42 7.36
CA LEU A 138 20.71 -7.90 8.10
C LEU A 138 20.99 -7.83 9.61
N THR A 139 21.86 -8.71 10.13
CA THR A 139 22.19 -8.73 11.57
C THR A 139 22.99 -7.49 11.99
N ASP A 140 23.78 -6.93 11.08
CA ASP A 140 24.56 -5.70 11.30
C ASP A 140 23.72 -4.42 11.24
N LEU A 141 22.47 -4.49 10.78
CA LEU A 141 21.58 -3.33 10.74
C LEU A 141 20.97 -3.02 12.11
N PRO A 142 20.85 -1.73 12.47
CA PRO A 142 20.04 -1.32 13.61
C PRO A 142 18.59 -1.80 13.44
N ASP A 143 17.99 -2.34 14.50
CA ASP A 143 16.62 -2.85 14.44
C ASP A 143 15.60 -1.78 14.00
N GLY A 144 15.85 -0.52 14.38
CA GLY A 144 15.07 0.63 13.92
C GLY A 144 15.09 0.80 12.39
N ALA A 145 16.24 0.59 11.73
CA ALA A 145 16.34 0.68 10.28
C ALA A 145 15.52 -0.43 9.60
N VAL A 146 15.52 -1.64 10.14
CA VAL A 146 14.70 -2.73 9.59
C VAL A 146 13.21 -2.46 9.82
N LEU A 147 12.82 -1.93 10.98
CA LEU A 147 11.43 -1.54 11.25
C LEU A 147 10.92 -0.43 10.32
N GLU A 148 11.75 0.57 10.03
CA GLU A 148 11.43 1.63 9.07
C GLU A 148 11.20 1.06 7.66
N ALA A 149 12.05 0.13 7.21
CA ALA A 149 11.88 -0.55 5.93
C ALA A 149 10.63 -1.45 5.90
N LEU A 150 10.30 -2.11 7.02
CA LEU A 150 9.06 -2.88 7.17
C LEU A 150 7.81 -2.01 7.00
N ARG A 151 7.81 -0.77 7.52
CA ARG A 151 6.70 0.18 7.33
C ARG A 151 6.57 0.62 5.87
N VAL A 152 7.69 0.88 5.18
CA VAL A 152 7.68 1.15 3.73
C VAL A 152 7.08 -0.04 2.98
N ASN A 153 7.55 -1.27 3.25
CA ASN A 153 7.00 -2.46 2.62
C ASN A 153 5.50 -2.58 2.89
N LEU A 154 5.04 -2.48 4.14
CA LEU A 154 3.63 -2.58 4.51
C LEU A 154 2.74 -1.65 3.66
N VAL A 155 3.11 -0.37 3.54
CA VAL A 155 2.36 0.62 2.75
C VAL A 155 2.26 0.18 1.29
N TRP A 156 3.38 -0.16 0.65
CA TRP A 156 3.39 -0.44 -0.78
C TRP A 156 2.84 -1.83 -1.11
N ASN A 157 2.95 -2.80 -0.20
CA ASN A 157 2.31 -4.11 -0.32
C ASN A 157 0.77 -3.97 -0.36
N ILE A 158 0.20 -3.02 0.40
CA ILE A 158 -1.23 -2.66 0.35
C ILE A 158 -1.54 -1.94 -0.97
N VAL A 159 -0.85 -0.83 -1.25
CA VAL A 159 -1.16 0.04 -2.39
C VAL A 159 -1.01 -0.70 -3.72
N ASN A 160 0.00 -1.56 -3.88
CA ASN A 160 0.22 -2.31 -5.12
C ASN A 160 -0.92 -3.29 -5.40
N ARG A 161 -1.43 -3.97 -4.37
CA ARG A 161 -2.60 -4.86 -4.52
C ARG A 161 -3.85 -4.09 -4.88
N LEU A 162 -4.08 -2.93 -4.27
CA LEU A 162 -5.22 -2.07 -4.59
C LEU A 162 -5.12 -1.51 -6.00
N ALA A 163 -3.93 -1.06 -6.40
CA ALA A 163 -3.67 -0.53 -7.74
C ALA A 163 -3.97 -1.59 -8.81
N ASN A 164 -3.48 -2.83 -8.61
CA ASN A 164 -3.78 -3.95 -9.49
C ASN A 164 -5.28 -4.29 -9.50
N ALA A 165 -5.89 -4.49 -8.32
CA ALA A 165 -7.30 -4.90 -8.20
C ALA A 165 -8.27 -3.86 -8.78
N PHE A 166 -7.94 -2.57 -8.67
CA PHE A 166 -8.76 -1.48 -9.20
C PHE A 166 -8.34 -1.03 -10.62
N GLY A 167 -7.38 -1.71 -11.24
CA GLY A 167 -6.93 -1.42 -12.60
C GLY A 167 -6.45 0.03 -12.74
N PHE A 168 -5.49 0.41 -11.89
CA PHE A 168 -4.84 1.71 -12.01
C PHE A 168 -4.08 1.80 -13.31
N ASP A 169 -4.20 2.95 -13.96
CA ASP A 169 -3.52 3.23 -15.21
C ASP A 169 -2.81 4.57 -15.13
N LEU A 170 -1.57 4.59 -15.62
CA LEU A 170 -0.73 5.78 -15.63
C LEU A 170 -0.91 6.50 -16.96
N ARG A 171 -1.84 7.47 -16.98
CA ARG A 171 -2.20 8.19 -18.21
C ARG A 171 -1.12 9.20 -18.59
N GLU A 172 -1.13 9.62 -19.86
CA GLU A 172 -0.21 10.63 -20.39
C GLU A 172 -0.19 11.89 -19.51
N GLY A 173 1.01 12.39 -19.21
CA GLY A 173 1.22 13.56 -18.36
C GLY A 173 1.08 13.34 -16.85
N GLN A 174 0.54 12.19 -16.40
CA GLN A 174 0.35 11.90 -14.97
C GLN A 174 1.65 11.59 -14.24
N LEU A 175 2.61 10.93 -14.90
CA LEU A 175 3.86 10.52 -14.24
C LEU A 175 4.58 11.72 -13.63
N HIS A 176 5.08 12.63 -14.47
CA HIS A 176 5.87 13.77 -14.01
C HIS A 176 5.07 14.75 -13.14
N SER A 177 3.78 14.98 -13.44
CA SER A 177 2.95 15.90 -12.64
C SER A 177 2.62 15.30 -11.27
N GLY A 178 2.32 14.00 -11.21
CA GLY A 178 2.02 13.25 -10.00
C GLY A 178 3.25 13.09 -9.11
N THR A 179 4.40 12.66 -9.65
CA THR A 179 5.63 12.47 -8.87
C THR A 179 6.15 13.80 -8.31
N ARG A 180 6.08 14.90 -9.08
CA ARG A 180 6.42 16.24 -8.55
C ARG A 180 5.48 16.67 -7.42
N ALA A 181 4.18 16.43 -7.55
CA ALA A 181 3.21 16.75 -6.50
C ALA A 181 3.47 15.90 -5.25
N LEU A 182 3.67 14.59 -5.39
CA LEU A 182 4.01 13.69 -4.29
C LEU A 182 5.30 14.10 -3.60
N HIS A 183 6.35 14.41 -4.36
CA HIS A 183 7.61 14.90 -3.83
C HIS A 183 7.43 16.23 -3.07
N ARG A 184 6.63 17.15 -3.61
CA ARG A 184 6.38 18.48 -3.03
C ARG A 184 5.55 18.42 -1.74
N PHE A 185 4.54 17.56 -1.69
CA PHE A 185 3.58 17.50 -0.58
C PHE A 185 3.84 16.36 0.41
N GLY A 186 4.78 15.46 0.11
CA GLY A 186 5.24 14.42 1.00
C GLY A 186 4.11 13.48 1.45
N TYR A 187 3.31 12.99 0.50
CA TYR A 187 2.17 12.10 0.74
C TYR A 187 1.03 12.67 1.59
N ARG A 188 0.97 13.99 1.79
CA ARG A 188 -0.10 14.63 2.57
C ARG A 188 -1.20 15.19 1.68
N PHE A 189 -2.43 15.16 2.19
CA PHE A 189 -3.58 15.83 1.61
C PHE A 189 -4.14 16.88 2.58
N PRO A 190 -4.82 17.93 2.06
CA PRO A 190 -5.58 18.85 2.91
C PRO A 190 -6.60 18.11 3.80
N SER A 191 -6.56 18.38 5.11
CA SER A 191 -7.36 17.67 6.12
C SER A 191 -8.87 17.72 5.86
N PHE A 192 -9.39 18.80 5.27
CA PHE A 192 -10.82 18.92 4.94
C PHE A 192 -11.28 17.90 3.87
N LEU A 193 -10.37 17.41 3.02
CA LEU A 193 -10.66 16.33 2.07
C LEU A 193 -10.74 14.98 2.78
N LEU A 194 -9.94 14.80 3.85
CA LEU A 194 -9.85 13.57 4.63
C LEU A 194 -10.86 13.51 5.79
N ALA A 195 -11.53 14.60 6.13
CA ALA A 195 -12.57 14.65 7.15
C ALA A 195 -13.69 13.66 6.83
N ASP A 196 -13.79 12.54 7.55
CA ASP A 196 -14.77 11.48 7.36
C ASP A 196 -14.75 10.55 8.59
N GLY A 197 -15.86 10.47 9.33
CA GLY A 197 -15.94 9.62 10.53
C GLY A 197 -15.06 10.07 11.71
N PRO A 198 -15.09 9.29 12.81
CA PRO A 198 -14.24 9.51 13.99
C PRO A 198 -12.76 9.23 13.67
N VAL A 199 -11.87 9.84 14.45
CA VAL A 199 -10.44 9.56 14.41
C VAL A 199 -10.13 8.53 15.49
N THR A 200 -9.48 7.44 15.10
CA THR A 200 -8.96 6.44 16.04
C THR A 200 -7.48 6.75 16.29
N ASP A 201 -7.10 6.83 17.56
CA ASP A 201 -5.71 6.92 17.98
C ASP A 201 -5.43 5.86 19.06
N LEU A 202 -4.78 4.78 18.64
CA LEU A 202 -4.31 3.66 19.46
C LEU A 202 -2.82 3.80 19.80
N GLY A 203 -2.18 4.94 19.48
CA GLY A 203 -0.77 5.20 19.74
C GLY A 203 0.22 4.52 18.77
N ASP A 204 -0.27 3.84 17.74
CA ASP A 204 0.54 3.24 16.67
C ASP A 204 -0.22 3.28 15.34
N ASP A 205 0.43 3.80 14.29
CA ASP A 205 -0.21 4.03 12.99
C ASP A 205 -0.66 2.71 12.32
N VAL A 206 0.06 1.61 12.54
CA VAL A 206 -0.31 0.30 12.01
C VAL A 206 -1.54 -0.24 12.75
N ALA A 207 -1.60 -0.07 14.08
CA ALA A 207 -2.78 -0.40 14.86
C ALA A 207 -4.01 0.45 14.44
N ASN A 208 -3.82 1.74 14.19
CA ASN A 208 -4.87 2.63 13.69
C ASN A 208 -5.42 2.17 12.33
N LEU A 209 -4.53 1.82 11.40
CA LEU A 209 -4.90 1.29 10.09
C LEU A 209 -5.65 -0.05 10.19
N ARG A 210 -5.14 -0.97 11.02
CA ARG A 210 -5.79 -2.26 11.28
C ARG A 210 -7.21 -2.07 11.82
N HIS A 211 -7.38 -1.22 12.82
CA HIS A 211 -8.68 -0.94 13.42
C HIS A 211 -9.66 -0.30 12.44
N ALA A 212 -9.22 0.73 11.70
CA ALA A 212 -10.08 1.42 10.73
C ALA A 212 -10.62 0.47 9.66
N VAL A 213 -9.76 -0.42 9.15
CA VAL A 213 -10.11 -1.31 8.04
C VAL A 213 -10.79 -2.59 8.50
N LEU A 214 -10.56 -3.12 9.71
CA LEU A 214 -11.11 -4.42 10.14
C LEU A 214 -12.24 -4.30 11.16
N ASP A 215 -12.23 -3.29 12.02
CA ASP A 215 -13.12 -3.21 13.19
C ASP A 215 -14.15 -2.07 13.09
N ALA A 216 -13.73 -0.90 12.59
CA ALA A 216 -14.58 0.28 12.58
C ALA A 216 -15.86 0.08 11.73
N PRO A 217 -16.98 0.75 12.07
CA PRO A 217 -18.23 0.63 11.31
C PRO A 217 -18.06 0.96 9.82
N ALA A 218 -18.62 0.10 8.96
CA ALA A 218 -18.48 0.16 7.51
C ALA A 218 -19.72 -0.44 6.83
N THR A 219 -19.71 -0.60 5.50
CA THR A 219 -20.80 -1.24 4.74
C THR A 219 -20.79 -2.76 4.92
N THR A 220 -19.62 -3.35 5.10
CA THR A 220 -19.39 -4.77 5.35
C THR A 220 -19.19 -5.03 6.83
N GLU A 221 -19.73 -6.16 7.30
CA GLU A 221 -19.54 -6.61 8.67
C GLU A 221 -18.04 -6.82 8.99
N PRO A 222 -17.57 -6.49 10.20
CA PRO A 222 -16.21 -6.77 10.65
C PRO A 222 -15.77 -8.23 10.41
N ALA A 223 -16.68 -9.20 10.62
CA ALA A 223 -16.41 -10.61 10.40
C ALA A 223 -16.04 -10.93 8.94
N LEU A 224 -16.70 -10.29 7.96
CA LEU A 224 -16.36 -10.49 6.55
C LEU A 224 -15.00 -9.87 6.20
N ARG A 225 -14.69 -8.69 6.74
CA ARG A 225 -13.40 -8.03 6.53
C ARG A 225 -12.26 -8.83 7.18
N ALA A 226 -12.47 -9.35 8.39
CA ALA A 226 -11.53 -10.24 9.04
C ALA A 226 -11.28 -11.51 8.23
N ALA A 227 -12.34 -12.18 7.75
CA ALA A 227 -12.23 -13.35 6.88
C ALA A 227 -11.46 -13.03 5.58
N ALA A 228 -11.77 -11.90 4.93
CA ALA A 228 -11.07 -11.46 3.73
C ALA A 228 -9.58 -11.19 3.99
N ALA A 229 -9.25 -10.60 5.15
CA ALA A 229 -7.88 -10.31 5.55
C ALA A 229 -7.06 -11.58 5.85
N THR A 230 -7.60 -12.51 6.64
CA THR A 230 -6.92 -13.75 7.02
C THR A 230 -6.91 -14.77 5.88
N GLY A 231 -7.96 -14.79 5.06
CA GLY A 231 -8.25 -15.83 4.10
C GLY A 231 -8.95 -17.05 4.69
N GLU A 232 -9.28 -17.01 5.98
CA GLU A 232 -9.98 -18.09 6.68
C GLU A 232 -11.49 -17.89 6.60
N LEU A 233 -12.22 -18.98 6.31
CA LEU A 233 -13.69 -19.01 6.32
C LEU A 233 -14.35 -17.90 5.47
N VAL A 234 -13.72 -17.50 4.35
CA VAL A 234 -14.28 -16.50 3.45
C VAL A 234 -15.55 -17.06 2.79
N PRO A 235 -16.73 -16.45 2.97
CA PRO A 235 -17.96 -16.94 2.36
C PRO A 235 -18.00 -16.66 0.86
N GLU A 236 -18.72 -17.50 0.11
CA GLU A 236 -19.09 -17.17 -1.27
C GLU A 236 -20.03 -15.94 -1.30
N PRO A 237 -19.94 -15.06 -2.32
CA PRO A 237 -19.10 -15.15 -3.52
C PRO A 237 -17.67 -14.59 -3.35
N TRP A 238 -17.23 -14.27 -2.13
CA TRP A 238 -16.01 -13.49 -1.88
C TRP A 238 -14.72 -14.31 -1.93
N GLN A 239 -14.77 -15.61 -1.64
CA GLN A 239 -13.58 -16.45 -1.52
C GLN A 239 -12.61 -16.33 -2.71
N PRO A 240 -13.02 -16.60 -3.97
CA PRO A 240 -12.09 -16.56 -5.10
C PRO A 240 -11.51 -15.16 -5.33
N TYR A 241 -12.32 -14.11 -5.12
CA TYR A 241 -11.89 -12.73 -5.31
C TYR A 241 -10.91 -12.28 -4.24
N ALA A 242 -11.23 -12.49 -2.96
CA ALA A 242 -10.36 -12.11 -1.85
C ALA A 242 -9.02 -12.86 -1.90
N GLN A 243 -9.04 -14.14 -2.31
CA GLN A 243 -7.82 -14.89 -2.57
C GLN A 243 -6.99 -14.27 -3.70
N ALA A 244 -7.62 -13.93 -4.83
CA ALA A 244 -6.94 -13.26 -5.94
C ALA A 244 -6.32 -11.93 -5.50
N VAL A 245 -6.99 -11.12 -4.67
CA VAL A 245 -6.43 -9.87 -4.14
C VAL A 245 -5.16 -10.13 -3.32
N ARG A 246 -5.17 -11.14 -2.45
CA ARG A 246 -4.02 -11.46 -1.58
C ARG A 246 -2.83 -12.02 -2.36
N ASP A 247 -3.09 -12.93 -3.28
CA ASP A 247 -2.06 -13.83 -3.83
C ASP A 247 -1.65 -13.47 -5.26
N ALA A 248 -2.54 -12.84 -6.03
CA ALA A 248 -2.34 -12.61 -7.46
C ALA A 248 -3.12 -11.39 -7.98
N SER A 249 -3.08 -10.26 -7.26
CA SER A 249 -3.88 -9.07 -7.58
C SER A 249 -3.72 -8.60 -9.03
N TYR A 250 -2.55 -8.76 -9.63
CA TYR A 250 -2.24 -8.45 -11.04
C TYR A 250 -3.03 -9.27 -12.06
N ARG A 251 -3.74 -10.32 -11.64
CA ARG A 251 -4.61 -11.15 -12.48
C ARG A 251 -6.09 -10.75 -12.39
N ILE A 252 -6.44 -9.85 -11.47
CA ILE A 252 -7.81 -9.37 -11.32
C ILE A 252 -8.18 -8.55 -12.56
N THR A 253 -9.37 -8.83 -13.07
CA THR A 253 -9.93 -8.18 -14.24
C THR A 253 -11.31 -7.62 -13.92
N GLY A 254 -11.85 -6.88 -14.89
CA GLY A 254 -13.24 -6.44 -14.81
C GLY A 254 -14.25 -7.58 -14.65
N ALA A 255 -13.97 -8.77 -15.17
CA ALA A 255 -14.88 -9.91 -15.07
C ALA A 255 -15.01 -10.41 -13.62
N ASP A 256 -13.99 -10.27 -12.79
CA ASP A 256 -14.06 -10.60 -11.37
C ASP A 256 -15.02 -9.67 -10.62
N ILE A 257 -14.94 -8.38 -10.93
CA ILE A 257 -15.83 -7.35 -10.38
C ILE A 257 -17.27 -7.56 -10.86
N ASP A 258 -17.46 -7.82 -12.16
CA ASP A 258 -18.77 -8.03 -12.76
C ASP A 258 -19.46 -9.28 -12.18
N ARG A 259 -18.71 -10.33 -11.83
CA ARG A 259 -19.22 -11.53 -11.14
C ARG A 259 -19.75 -11.22 -9.73
N LEU A 260 -19.04 -10.40 -8.95
CA LEU A 260 -19.50 -9.99 -7.61
C LEU A 260 -20.76 -9.12 -7.71
N ILE A 261 -20.80 -8.18 -8.66
CA ILE A 261 -21.98 -7.35 -8.91
C ILE A 261 -23.17 -8.22 -9.30
N ALA A 262 -22.98 -9.20 -10.20
CA ALA A 262 -24.02 -10.14 -10.60
C ALA A 262 -24.52 -11.02 -9.42
N ALA A 263 -23.67 -11.28 -8.43
CA ALA A 263 -24.02 -11.96 -7.19
C ALA A 263 -24.70 -11.04 -6.14
N GLY A 264 -24.95 -9.78 -6.47
CA GLY A 264 -25.65 -8.82 -5.61
C GLY A 264 -24.73 -8.02 -4.67
N CYS A 265 -23.42 -8.13 -4.80
CA CYS A 265 -22.48 -7.32 -4.02
C CYS A 265 -22.49 -5.87 -4.50
N SER A 266 -22.61 -4.92 -3.58
CA SER A 266 -22.45 -3.50 -3.92
C SER A 266 -20.98 -3.17 -4.18
N GLN A 267 -20.73 -2.14 -4.99
CA GLN A 267 -19.36 -1.70 -5.24
C GLN A 267 -18.66 -1.20 -3.96
N ASP A 268 -19.40 -0.64 -2.99
CA ASP A 268 -18.86 -0.30 -1.68
C ASP A 268 -18.37 -1.53 -0.92
N GLN A 269 -19.13 -2.62 -0.95
CA GLN A 269 -18.71 -3.88 -0.33
C GLN A 269 -17.47 -4.45 -1.04
N ILE A 270 -17.43 -4.39 -2.38
CA ILE A 270 -16.26 -4.83 -3.15
C ILE A 270 -15.04 -4.00 -2.78
N PHE A 271 -15.16 -2.67 -2.68
CA PHE A 271 -14.08 -1.80 -2.24
C PHE A 271 -13.56 -2.21 -0.86
N GLU A 272 -14.44 -2.34 0.14
CA GLU A 272 -14.05 -2.68 1.51
C GLU A 272 -13.40 -4.07 1.63
N VAL A 273 -13.95 -5.09 0.96
CA VAL A 273 -13.36 -6.44 0.95
C VAL A 273 -12.00 -6.45 0.25
N THR A 274 -11.83 -5.69 -0.83
CA THR A 274 -10.53 -5.56 -1.52
C THR A 274 -9.48 -4.95 -0.59
N VAL A 275 -9.86 -3.89 0.14
CA VAL A 275 -8.99 -3.22 1.11
C VAL A 275 -8.63 -4.13 2.28
N ALA A 276 -9.61 -4.84 2.85
CA ALA A 276 -9.36 -5.78 3.93
C ALA A 276 -8.43 -6.93 3.51
N ALA A 277 -8.66 -7.51 2.32
CA ALA A 277 -7.80 -8.56 1.78
C ALA A 277 -6.36 -8.06 1.52
N ALA A 278 -6.20 -6.90 0.90
CA ALA A 278 -4.88 -6.31 0.65
C ALA A 278 -4.13 -6.00 1.97
N LEU A 279 -4.83 -5.41 2.94
CA LEU A 279 -4.28 -5.12 4.27
C LEU A 279 -3.86 -6.41 5.00
N GLY A 280 -4.72 -7.42 5.03
CA GLY A 280 -4.43 -8.69 5.70
C GLY A 280 -3.19 -9.39 5.14
N ALA A 281 -3.05 -9.43 3.80
CA ALA A 281 -1.85 -9.98 3.17
C ALA A 281 -0.58 -9.20 3.55
N ALA A 282 -0.64 -7.88 3.54
CA ALA A 282 0.51 -7.04 3.90
C ALA A 282 0.88 -7.13 5.40
N LEU A 283 -0.13 -7.21 6.27
CA LEU A 283 0.07 -7.36 7.72
C LEU A 283 0.72 -8.69 8.07
N ARG A 284 0.40 -9.80 7.38
CA ARG A 284 1.06 -11.09 7.61
C ARG A 284 2.59 -10.99 7.50
N GLY A 285 3.09 -10.37 6.43
CA GLY A 285 4.53 -10.15 6.25
C GLY A 285 5.11 -9.17 7.26
N PHE A 286 4.41 -8.07 7.56
CA PHE A 286 4.84 -7.09 8.54
C PHE A 286 4.97 -7.67 9.96
N ASP A 287 3.95 -8.41 10.42
CA ASP A 287 3.90 -9.01 11.75
C ASP A 287 4.96 -10.13 11.87
N ALA A 288 5.17 -10.93 10.82
CA ALA A 288 6.25 -11.92 10.76
C ALA A 288 7.63 -11.26 10.85
N GLY A 289 7.85 -10.16 10.12
CA GLY A 289 9.10 -9.41 10.15
C GLY A 289 9.38 -8.79 11.52
N ARG A 290 8.35 -8.21 12.17
CA ARG A 290 8.46 -7.69 13.54
C ARG A 290 8.82 -8.77 14.55
N LYS A 291 8.14 -9.91 14.50
CA LYS A 291 8.42 -11.04 15.38
C LYS A 291 9.86 -11.54 15.22
N ALA A 292 10.40 -11.54 14.00
CA ALA A 292 11.79 -11.90 13.75
C ALA A 292 12.78 -10.91 14.38
N LEU A 293 12.48 -9.60 14.35
CA LEU A 293 13.29 -8.58 15.02
C LEU A 293 13.30 -8.74 16.55
N GLU A 294 12.13 -8.97 17.15
CA GLU A 294 12.02 -9.20 18.60
C GLU A 294 12.85 -10.41 19.05
N GLN A 295 12.92 -11.46 18.22
CA GLN A 295 13.72 -12.66 18.47
C GLN A 295 15.23 -12.43 18.29
N LYS A 296 15.65 -11.46 17.48
CA LYS A 296 17.05 -11.04 17.33
C LYS A 296 17.55 -10.35 18.61
N THR A 297 16.75 -9.47 19.20
CA THR A 297 17.12 -8.70 20.41
C THR A 297 17.28 -9.57 21.67
N ILE A 298 16.64 -10.75 21.71
CA ILE A 298 16.69 -11.67 22.87
C ILE A 298 17.96 -12.56 22.87
N ARG A 299 18.69 -12.64 21.76
CA ARG A 299 19.94 -13.41 21.64
C ARG A 299 21.16 -12.55 21.96
#